data_AF-A0A9D2SP68-F1
#
_entry.id   AF-A0A9D2SP68-F1
#
_cell.length_a   1.000
_cell.length_b   1.000
_cell.length_c   1.000
_cell.angle_alpha   90.00
_cell.angle_beta   90.00
_cell.angle_gamma   90.00
#
_symmetry.space_group_name_H-M   'P 1'
#
loop_
_entity.id
_entity.type
_entity.pdbx_description
1 polymer ?
#
loop_
_entity_poly.entity_id
_entity_poly.type
_entity_poly.pdbx_seq_one_letter_code
_entity_poly.pdbx_strand_id
1 'polypeptide(L)'
;MIYDGEKGDIISQYVAFTRIYNEQVRLHGRTREAVLETIRVCKDRDVLKEYLESREKEVVSIMMTLFDEEYILKTYIESERREAAEAAAEAAAEEAKQNAKQNARRIAGKLYQKGNSIEDIADILSISAKEVEEWLEGASR
;
A
#
# COMPACT_ATOMS: atom_id res chain seq x y z
N MET A 1 3.03 35.73 2.46
CA MET A 1 2.55 36.01 3.83
C MET A 1 1.24 35.26 3.94
N ILE A 2 1.18 34.14 4.68
CA ILE A 2 -0.10 33.47 4.94
C ILE A 2 -0.83 34.39 5.92
N TYR A 3 -1.98 34.91 5.50
CA TYR A 3 -2.79 35.79 6.31
C TYR A 3 -3.44 34.94 7.41
N ASP A 4 -2.97 35.09 8.65
CA ASP A 4 -3.48 34.36 9.82
C ASP A 4 -4.75 35.00 10.42
N GLY A 5 -5.25 36.08 9.80
CA GLY A 5 -6.45 36.77 10.25
C GLY A 5 -6.29 37.53 11.58
N GLU A 6 -7.28 38.35 11.88
CA GLU A 6 -7.49 38.85 13.25
C GLU A 6 -8.24 37.79 14.06
N LYS A 7 -7.94 37.68 15.36
CA LYS A 7 -8.58 36.69 16.24
C LYS A 7 -10.10 36.87 16.22
N GLY A 8 -10.80 35.84 15.73
CA GLY A 8 -12.27 35.84 15.62
C GLY A 8 -12.78 36.18 14.22
N ASP A 9 -11.92 36.58 13.28
CA ASP A 9 -12.32 36.74 11.89
C ASP A 9 -12.64 35.40 11.21
N ILE A 10 -13.30 35.47 10.06
CA ILE A 10 -13.76 34.27 9.35
C ILE A 10 -12.61 33.32 8.97
N ILE A 11 -11.44 33.85 8.62
CA ILE A 11 -10.28 33.04 8.22
C ILE A 11 -9.73 32.28 9.43
N SER A 12 -9.58 32.95 10.57
CA SER A 12 -9.13 32.34 11.82
C SER A 12 -10.10 31.26 12.29
N GLN A 13 -11.41 31.43 12.08
CA GLN A 13 -12.43 30.42 12.39
C GLN A 13 -12.33 29.18 11.49
N TYR A 14 -12.08 29.34 10.17
CA TYR A 14 -11.84 28.19 9.29
C TYR A 14 -10.57 27.43 9.67
N VAL A 15 -9.48 28.14 9.99
CA VAL A 15 -8.24 27.51 10.46
C VAL A 15 -8.49 26.74 11.76
N ALA A 16 -9.24 27.31 12.70
CA ALA A 16 -9.61 26.63 13.94
C ALA A 16 -10.47 25.39 13.68
N PHE A 17 -11.47 25.48 12.79
CA PHE A 17 -12.30 24.35 12.38
C PHE A 17 -11.44 23.21 11.82
N THR A 18 -10.51 23.49 10.90
CA THR A 18 -9.63 22.46 10.32
C THR A 18 -8.74 21.81 11.38
N ARG A 19 -8.22 22.58 12.33
CA ARG A 19 -7.42 22.04 13.45
C ARG A 19 -8.25 21.10 14.33
N ILE A 20 -9.44 21.54 14.74
CA ILE A 20 -10.38 20.73 15.54
C ILE A 20 -10.75 19.45 14.77
N TYR A 21 -11.08 19.56 13.49
CA TYR A 21 -11.42 18.42 12.64
C TYR A 21 -10.29 17.39 12.59
N ASN A 22 -9.05 17.85 12.36
CA ASN A 22 -7.88 16.97 12.33
C ASN A 22 -7.63 16.28 13.69
N GLU A 23 -7.88 16.96 14.81
CA GLU A 23 -7.83 16.33 16.13
C GLU A 23 -8.89 15.23 16.27
N GLN A 24 -10.14 15.48 15.87
CA GLN A 24 -11.20 14.49 15.94
C GLN A 24 -10.95 13.29 15.01
N VAL A 25 -10.41 13.52 13.80
CA VAL A 25 -10.01 12.44 12.89
C VAL A 25 -8.89 11.58 13.47
N ARG A 26 -7.95 12.16 14.23
CA ARG A 26 -6.90 11.38 14.90
C ARG A 26 -7.46 10.51 16.03
N LEU A 27 -8.54 10.93 16.68
CA LEU A 27 -9.17 10.18 17.78
C LEU A 27 -10.16 9.13 17.29
N HIS A 28 -11.01 9.49 16.33
CA HIS A 28 -12.17 8.69 15.92
C HIS A 28 -12.07 8.16 14.47
N GLY A 29 -10.96 8.41 13.78
CA GLY A 29 -10.81 8.13 12.35
C GLY A 29 -11.65 9.05 11.46
N ARG A 30 -11.70 8.75 10.16
CA ARG A 30 -12.61 9.44 9.22
C ARG A 30 -14.02 8.86 9.37
N THR A 31 -14.70 9.20 10.46
CA THR A 31 -16.01 8.65 10.81
C THR A 31 -17.06 9.74 10.99
N ARG A 32 -18.34 9.34 10.97
CA ARG A 32 -19.46 10.22 11.30
C ARG A 32 -19.31 10.84 12.70
N GLU A 33 -18.76 10.06 13.64
CA GLU A 33 -18.47 10.51 15.00
C GLU A 33 -17.47 11.67 15.01
N ALA A 34 -16.36 11.56 14.26
CA ALA A 34 -15.38 12.64 14.15
C ALA A 34 -16.00 13.96 13.64
N VAL A 35 -16.92 13.88 12.67
CA VAL A 35 -17.62 15.05 12.12
C VAL A 35 -18.56 15.69 13.15
N LEU A 36 -19.35 14.87 13.86
CA LEU A 36 -20.28 15.36 14.88
C LEU A 36 -19.55 16.00 16.07
N GLU A 37 -18.48 15.37 16.56
CA GLU A 37 -17.67 15.93 17.64
C GLU A 37 -16.95 17.20 17.20
N THR A 38 -16.50 17.29 15.95
CA THR A 38 -15.93 18.53 15.39
C THR A 38 -16.95 19.66 15.46
N ILE A 39 -18.18 19.42 15.00
CA ILE A 39 -19.25 20.44 15.01
C ILE A 39 -19.59 20.84 16.44
N ARG A 40 -19.71 19.88 17.36
CA ARG A 40 -19.97 20.15 18.78
C ARG A 40 -18.89 21.04 19.39
N VAL A 41 -17.62 20.66 19.23
CA VAL A 41 -16.48 21.42 19.77
C VAL A 41 -16.38 22.81 19.14
N CYS A 42 -16.65 22.94 17.85
CA CYS A 42 -16.67 24.24 17.18
C CYS A 42 -17.75 25.16 17.75
N LYS A 43 -18.98 24.67 17.97
CA LYS A 43 -20.05 25.46 18.60
C LYS A 43 -19.71 25.86 20.04
N ASP A 44 -19.13 24.94 20.81
CA ASP A 44 -18.72 25.20 22.20
C ASP A 44 -17.62 26.26 22.30
N ARG A 45 -16.75 26.34 21.28
CA ARG A 45 -15.62 27.29 21.20
C ARG A 45 -15.92 28.54 20.38
N ASP A 46 -17.18 28.75 20.00
CA ASP A 46 -17.62 29.88 19.17
C ASP A 46 -16.92 29.97 17.79
N VAL A 47 -16.58 28.81 17.21
CA VAL A 47 -15.97 28.67 15.90
C VAL A 47 -17.06 28.33 14.87
N LEU A 48 -17.30 29.22 13.91
CA LEU A 48 -18.36 29.09 12.90
C LEU A 48 -19.75 28.83 13.51
N LYS A 49 -19.97 29.28 14.76
CA LYS A 49 -21.12 28.85 15.57
C LYS A 49 -22.46 29.12 14.90
N GLU A 50 -22.72 30.37 14.51
CA GLU A 50 -24.00 30.75 13.87
C GLU A 50 -24.26 29.96 12.58
N TYR A 51 -23.21 29.73 11.79
CA TYR A 51 -23.29 28.93 10.58
C TYR A 51 -23.60 27.46 10.90
N LEU A 52 -22.88 26.86 11.83
CA LEU A 52 -23.08 25.46 12.21
C LEU A 52 -24.41 25.24 12.95
N GLU A 53 -24.93 26.23 13.68
CA GLU A 53 -26.27 26.15 14.29
C GLU A 53 -27.38 26.11 13.23
N SER A 54 -27.22 26.87 12.14
CA SER A 54 -28.21 26.92 11.05
C SER A 54 -28.02 25.84 9.98
N ARG A 55 -26.79 25.32 9.79
CA ARG A 55 -26.41 24.47 8.66
C ARG A 55 -25.81 23.11 9.03
N GLU A 56 -25.84 22.71 10.30
CA GLU A 56 -25.26 21.44 10.78
C GLU A 56 -25.58 20.25 9.87
N LYS A 57 -26.86 20.04 9.53
CA LYS A 57 -27.30 18.89 8.71
C LYS A 57 -26.65 18.89 7.33
N GLU A 58 -26.53 20.05 6.71
CA GLU A 58 -25.93 20.23 5.38
C GLU A 58 -24.41 19.97 5.44
N VAL A 59 -23.74 20.52 6.46
CA VAL A 59 -22.30 20.30 6.70
C VAL A 59 -21.99 18.82 6.94
N VAL A 60 -22.77 18.15 7.80
CA VAL A 60 -22.62 16.71 8.04
C VAL A 60 -22.82 15.92 6.74
N SER A 61 -23.85 16.25 5.96
CA SER A 61 -24.13 15.56 4.70
C SER A 61 -22.98 15.69 3.69
N ILE A 62 -22.49 16.91 3.45
CA ILE A 62 -21.41 17.16 2.49
C ILE A 62 -20.13 16.46 2.94
N MET A 63 -19.77 16.58 4.22
CA MET A 63 -18.58 15.94 4.77
C MET A 63 -18.66 14.42 4.64
N MET A 64 -19.81 13.81 4.93
CA MET A 64 -19.98 12.36 4.75
C MET A 64 -19.89 11.93 3.29
N THR A 65 -20.50 12.65 2.35
CA THR A 65 -20.41 12.35 0.92
C THR A 65 -18.96 12.41 0.42
N LEU A 66 -18.24 13.46 0.78
CA LEU A 66 -16.83 13.61 0.38
C LEU A 66 -15.95 12.52 1.01
N PHE A 67 -16.21 12.11 2.26
CA PHE A 67 -15.47 11.02 2.87
C PHE A 67 -15.77 9.67 2.23
N ASP A 68 -17.02 9.36 1.93
CA ASP A 68 -17.35 8.08 1.30
C ASP A 68 -16.66 7.96 -0.07
N GLU A 69 -16.67 9.02 -0.89
CA GLU A 69 -16.00 9.02 -2.20
C GLU A 69 -14.46 9.02 -2.08
N GLU A 70 -13.88 9.91 -1.26
CA GLU A 70 -12.41 10.01 -1.10
C GLU A 70 -11.83 8.77 -0.41
N TYR A 71 -12.51 8.21 0.59
CA TYR A 71 -12.08 7.00 1.30
C TYR A 71 -12.17 5.77 0.39
N ILE A 72 -13.27 5.60 -0.36
CA ILE A 72 -13.39 4.51 -1.33
C ILE A 72 -12.26 4.62 -2.37
N LEU A 73 -12.03 5.80 -2.94
CA LEU A 73 -10.98 6.02 -3.92
C LEU A 73 -9.59 5.75 -3.34
N LYS A 74 -9.30 6.23 -2.14
CA LYS A 74 -8.01 6.02 -1.47
C LYS A 74 -7.77 4.53 -1.22
N THR A 75 -8.76 3.83 -0.70
CA THR A 75 -8.68 2.39 -0.41
C THR A 75 -8.49 1.58 -1.70
N TYR A 76 -9.19 1.95 -2.77
CA TYR A 76 -9.03 1.35 -4.10
C TYR A 76 -7.62 1.55 -4.67
N ILE A 77 -7.08 2.78 -4.61
CA ILE A 77 -5.71 3.05 -5.07
C ILE A 77 -4.68 2.26 -4.23
N GLU A 78 -4.87 2.20 -2.92
CA GLU A 78 -4.00 1.43 -2.03
C GLU A 78 -4.06 -0.08 -2.32
N SER A 79 -5.25 -0.64 -2.62
CA SER A 79 -5.38 -2.05 -3.00
C SER A 79 -4.71 -2.34 -4.34
N GLU A 80 -4.95 -1.52 -5.37
CA GLU A 80 -4.33 -1.68 -6.70
C GLU A 80 -2.79 -1.64 -6.62
N ARG A 81 -2.24 -0.72 -5.82
CA ARG A 81 -0.79 -0.61 -5.62
C ARG A 81 -0.21 -1.84 -4.93
N ARG A 82 -0.94 -2.39 -3.95
CA ARG A 82 -0.53 -3.60 -3.23
C ARG A 82 -0.55 -4.81 -4.16
N GLU A 83 -1.63 -5.00 -4.90
CA GLU A 83 -1.77 -6.10 -5.86
C GLU A 83 -0.68 -6.04 -6.95
N ALA A 84 -0.41 -4.84 -7.48
CA ALA A 84 0.68 -4.66 -8.44
C ALA A 84 2.07 -4.98 -7.86
N ALA A 85 2.32 -4.62 -6.60
CA ALA A 85 3.57 -4.93 -5.92
C ALA A 85 3.73 -6.42 -5.63
N GLU A 86 2.66 -7.09 -5.20
CA GLU A 86 2.61 -8.54 -4.97
C GLU A 86 2.87 -9.30 -6.30
N ALA A 87 2.18 -8.94 -7.38
CA ALA A 87 2.38 -9.54 -8.69
C ALA A 87 3.82 -9.34 -9.23
N ALA A 88 4.40 -8.15 -9.04
CA ALA A 88 5.77 -7.88 -9.45
C ALA A 88 6.78 -8.69 -8.64
N ALA A 89 6.56 -8.86 -7.33
CA ALA A 89 7.40 -9.67 -6.47
C ALA A 89 7.35 -11.16 -6.84
N GLU A 90 6.16 -11.69 -7.13
CA GLU A 90 5.97 -13.06 -7.60
C GLU A 90 6.66 -13.30 -8.95
N ALA A 91 6.49 -12.39 -9.91
CA ALA A 91 7.15 -12.47 -11.21
C ALA A 91 8.69 -12.47 -11.08
N ALA A 92 9.23 -11.57 -10.24
CA ALA A 92 10.68 -11.50 -10.00
C ALA A 92 11.21 -12.76 -9.30
N ALA A 93 10.45 -13.34 -8.36
CA ALA A 93 10.82 -14.57 -7.68
C ALA A 93 10.85 -15.77 -8.65
N GLU A 94 9.85 -15.89 -9.52
CA GLU A 94 9.80 -16.96 -10.51
C GLU A 94 10.91 -16.79 -11.56
N GLU A 95 11.17 -15.57 -12.04
CA GLU A 95 12.29 -15.30 -12.95
C GLU A 95 13.64 -15.68 -12.32
N ALA A 96 13.88 -15.29 -11.06
CA ALA A 96 15.09 -15.65 -10.33
C ALA A 96 15.26 -17.16 -10.20
N LYS A 97 14.18 -17.90 -9.91
CA LYS A 97 14.19 -19.36 -9.83
C LYS A 97 14.51 -20.00 -11.17
N GLN A 98 13.92 -19.52 -12.27
CA GLN A 98 14.21 -20.02 -13.62
C GLN A 98 15.66 -19.74 -14.01
N ASN A 99 16.17 -18.53 -13.76
CA ASN A 99 17.56 -18.17 -14.04
C ASN A 99 18.55 -19.03 -13.23
N ALA A 100 18.28 -19.26 -11.95
CA ALA A 100 19.09 -20.15 -11.11
C ALA A 100 19.11 -21.58 -11.65
N LYS A 101 17.95 -22.13 -12.04
CA LYS A 101 17.82 -23.47 -12.62
C LYS A 101 18.59 -23.58 -13.95
N GLN A 102 18.47 -22.60 -14.84
CA GLN A 102 19.20 -22.57 -16.11
C GLN A 102 20.72 -22.51 -15.89
N ASN A 103 21.18 -21.69 -14.93
CA ASN A 103 22.59 -21.59 -14.62
C ASN A 103 23.14 -22.89 -14.02
N ALA A 104 22.41 -23.53 -13.11
CA ALA A 104 22.75 -24.84 -12.55
C ALA A 104 22.86 -25.91 -13.64
N ARG A 105 21.89 -25.96 -14.57
CA ARG A 105 21.91 -26.86 -15.73
C ARG A 105 23.13 -26.65 -16.62
N ARG A 106 23.50 -25.39 -16.88
CA ARG A 106 24.71 -25.05 -17.64
C ARG A 106 25.99 -25.50 -16.93
N ILE A 107 26.04 -25.40 -15.61
CA ILE A 107 27.17 -25.86 -14.80
C ILE A 107 27.27 -27.39 -14.84
N ALA A 108 26.14 -28.10 -14.64
CA ALA A 108 26.08 -29.56 -14.73
C ALA A 108 26.63 -30.07 -16.07
N GLY A 109 26.19 -29.49 -17.20
CA GLY A 109 26.69 -29.85 -18.53
C GLY A 109 28.21 -29.66 -18.68
N LYS A 110 28.76 -28.56 -18.12
CA LYS A 110 30.22 -28.33 -18.14
C LYS A 110 31.00 -29.31 -17.26
N LEU A 111 30.45 -29.71 -16.12
CA LEU A 111 31.08 -30.70 -15.23
C LEU A 111 31.06 -32.09 -15.87
N TYR A 112 29.95 -32.47 -16.50
CA TYR A 112 29.82 -33.73 -17.21
C TYR A 112 30.82 -33.83 -18.37
N GLN A 113 30.95 -32.77 -19.18
CA GLN A 113 31.96 -32.70 -20.26
C GLN A 113 33.41 -32.82 -19.76
N LYS A 114 33.67 -32.46 -18.50
CA LYS A 114 34.99 -32.62 -17.85
C LYS A 114 35.21 -34.02 -17.25
N GLY A 115 34.25 -34.94 -17.40
CA GLY A 115 34.35 -36.33 -16.96
C GLY A 115 33.90 -36.60 -15.53
N ASN A 116 33.15 -35.69 -14.90
CA ASN A 116 32.54 -35.97 -13.58
C ASN A 116 31.34 -36.91 -13.74
N SER A 117 31.14 -37.82 -12.76
CA SER A 117 29.98 -38.71 -12.72
C SER A 117 28.69 -37.93 -12.43
N ILE A 118 27.53 -38.55 -12.70
CA ILE A 118 26.23 -37.94 -12.45
C ILE A 118 26.03 -37.75 -10.94
N GLU A 119 26.48 -38.73 -10.15
CA GLU A 119 26.43 -38.75 -8.70
C GLU A 119 27.28 -37.61 -8.10
N ASP A 120 28.52 -37.41 -8.58
CA ASP A 120 29.38 -36.32 -8.12
C ASP A 120 28.77 -34.94 -8.46
N ILE A 121 28.15 -34.81 -9.63
CA ILE A 121 27.50 -33.54 -10.05
C ILE A 121 26.27 -33.26 -9.20
N ALA A 122 25.48 -34.29 -8.88
CA ALA A 122 24.32 -34.19 -8.02
C ALA A 122 24.72 -33.69 -6.62
N ASP A 123 25.78 -34.26 -6.05
CA ASP A 123 26.33 -33.83 -4.77
C ASP A 123 26.85 -32.38 -4.81
N ILE A 124 27.62 -32.01 -5.85
CA ILE A 124 28.17 -30.64 -6.02
C ILE A 124 27.06 -29.59 -6.11
N LEU A 125 26.00 -29.89 -6.87
CA LEU A 125 24.88 -28.98 -7.07
C LEU A 125 23.79 -29.12 -6.01
N SER A 126 23.94 -30.08 -5.09
CA SER A 126 22.96 -30.41 -4.04
C SER A 126 21.54 -30.64 -4.60
N ILE A 127 21.47 -31.37 -5.71
CA ILE A 127 20.22 -31.79 -6.37
C ILE A 127 20.21 -33.31 -6.53
N SER A 128 19.10 -33.88 -6.99
CA SER A 128 19.05 -35.33 -7.20
C SER A 128 19.81 -35.76 -8.47
N ALA A 129 20.42 -36.94 -8.45
CA ALA A 129 21.05 -37.55 -9.63
C ALA A 129 20.06 -37.68 -10.80
N LYS A 130 18.80 -37.97 -10.49
CA LYS A 130 17.69 -38.00 -11.45
C LYS A 130 17.46 -36.63 -12.12
N GLU A 131 17.52 -35.52 -11.37
CA GLU A 131 17.40 -34.18 -11.97
C GLU A 131 18.60 -33.87 -12.89
N VAL A 132 19.80 -34.31 -12.54
CA VAL A 132 20.99 -34.18 -13.38
C VAL A 132 20.83 -34.97 -14.68
N GLU A 133 20.35 -36.22 -14.60
CA GLU A 133 20.03 -37.06 -15.76
C GLU A 133 19.03 -36.37 -16.68
N GLU A 134 17.88 -35.93 -16.15
CA GLU A 134 16.83 -35.24 -16.92
C GLU A 134 17.38 -33.98 -17.62
N TRP A 135 18.27 -33.23 -16.95
CA TRP A 135 18.90 -32.04 -17.52
C TRP A 135 19.85 -32.35 -18.68
N LEU A 136 20.58 -33.47 -18.61
CA LEU A 136 21.55 -33.90 -19.61
C LEU A 136 20.88 -34.63 -20.80
N GLU A 137 19.86 -35.43 -20.54
CA GLU A 137 19.06 -36.10 -21.58
C GLU A 137 18.35 -35.09 -22.48
N GLY A 138 17.77 -34.05 -21.89
CA GLY A 138 17.14 -32.96 -22.62
C GLY A 138 18.10 -32.02 -23.35
N ALA A 139 19.41 -32.26 -23.30
CA ALA A 139 20.44 -31.52 -24.06
C ALA A 139 20.98 -32.30 -25.27
N SER A 140 20.55 -33.56 -25.44
CA SER A 140 20.95 -34.46 -26.54
C SER A 140 19.90 -34.58 -27.66
N ARG A 141 18.85 -33.75 -27.63
CA ARG A 141 17.89 -33.53 -28.73
C ARG A 141 18.07 -32.12 -29.27
#